data_AF-A0A521W1K5-F1
#
_entry.id   AF-A0A521W1K5-F1
#
_cell.length_a   1.000
_cell.length_b   1.000
_cell.length_c   1.000
_cell.angle_alpha   90.00
_cell.angle_beta   90.00
_cell.angle_gamma   90.00
#
_symmetry.space_group_name_H-M   'P 1'
#
loop_
_entity.id
_entity.type
_entity.pdbx_description
1 polymer ?
#
loop_
_entity_poly.entity_id
_entity_poly.type
_entity_poly.pdbx_seq_one_letter_code
_entity_poly.pdbx_strand_id
1 'polypeptide(L)'
;MRGFQVAGGAVTIAAGELIAMTADQFRARAHNVELVREDRKSRAVICKVIVPLQFKAGEKIGLNELPKHLAGRLAPLGAETAEE
;
A
#
# COMPACT_ATOMS: atom_id res chain seq x y z
N MET A 1 -2.48 -7.25 6.76
CA MET A 1 -1.84 -6.75 5.53
C MET A 1 -0.35 -6.66 5.76
N ARG A 2 0.46 -7.00 4.75
CA ARG A 2 1.92 -6.87 4.79
C ARG A 2 2.31 -5.51 4.22
N GLY A 3 3.27 -4.84 4.87
CA GLY A 3 3.81 -3.57 4.39
C GLY A 3 4.80 -3.81 3.25
N PHE A 4 4.72 -3.00 2.20
CA PHE A 4 5.64 -2.99 1.08
C PHE A 4 6.05 -1.55 0.76
N GLN A 5 7.26 -1.38 0.23
CA GLN A 5 7.78 -0.15 -0.32
C GLN A 5 7.95 -0.30 -1.82
N VAL A 6 7.56 0.71 -2.58
CA VAL A 6 7.80 0.74 -4.01
C VAL A 6 9.30 0.98 -4.26
N ALA A 7 10.00 0.03 -4.88
CA ALA A 7 11.44 0.11 -5.13
C ALA A 7 11.79 0.09 -6.64
N GLY A 8 11.06 -0.67 -7.45
CA GLY A 8 11.36 -0.88 -8.88
C GLY A 8 10.70 0.10 -9.84
N GLY A 9 10.48 1.35 -9.43
CA GLY A 9 9.73 2.36 -10.19
C GLY A 9 8.23 2.38 -9.88
N ALA A 10 7.49 3.28 -10.54
CA ALA A 10 6.07 3.49 -10.23
C ALA A 10 5.24 2.21 -10.38
N VAL A 11 4.35 1.97 -9.41
CA VAL A 11 3.46 0.82 -9.33
C VAL A 11 2.03 1.29 -9.44
N THR A 12 1.21 0.60 -10.22
CA THR A 12 -0.22 0.91 -10.33
C THR A 12 -1.02 -0.20 -9.68
N ILE A 13 -1.91 0.17 -8.76
CA ILE A 13 -2.87 -0.72 -8.12
C ILE A 13 -4.21 -0.55 -8.84
N ALA A 14 -4.80 -1.67 -9.27
CA ALA A 14 -6.08 -1.66 -9.97
C ALA A 14 -7.24 -1.31 -9.02
N ALA A 15 -8.35 -0.82 -9.60
CA ALA A 15 -9.60 -0.68 -8.86
C ALA A 15 -10.12 -2.05 -8.40
N GLY A 16 -10.75 -2.07 -7.22
CA GLY A 16 -11.24 -3.28 -6.55
C GLY A 16 -10.28 -3.82 -5.47
N GLU A 17 -9.00 -3.47 -5.53
CA GLU A 17 -7.99 -3.98 -4.61
C GLU A 17 -8.10 -3.34 -3.22
N LEU A 18 -7.82 -4.15 -2.18
CA LEU A 18 -7.72 -3.67 -0.80
C LEU A 18 -6.28 -3.34 -0.45
N ILE A 19 -6.04 -2.09 -0.08
CA ILE A 19 -4.72 -1.58 0.25
C ILE A 19 -4.75 -0.86 1.59
N ALA A 20 -3.63 -0.90 2.32
CA ALA A 20 -3.39 -0.05 3.48
C ALA A 20 -2.44 1.08 3.09
N MET A 21 -2.72 2.29 3.56
CA MET A 21 -1.85 3.45 3.38
C MET A 21 -1.82 4.27 4.66
N THR A 22 -0.94 5.26 4.73
CA THR A 22 -0.95 6.19 5.87
C THR A 22 -2.16 7.12 5.80
N ALA A 23 -2.57 7.68 6.94
CA ALA A 23 -3.67 8.66 6.97
C ALA A 23 -3.41 9.88 6.06
N ASP A 24 -2.15 10.28 5.90
CA ASP A 24 -1.74 11.35 4.99
C ASP A 24 -1.97 10.98 3.52
N GLN A 25 -1.50 9.80 3.10
CA GLN A 25 -1.76 9.27 1.76
C GLN A 25 -3.26 9.12 1.47
N PHE A 26 -4.03 8.65 2.46
CA PHE A 26 -5.48 8.55 2.35
C PHE A 26 -6.12 9.91 2.14
N ARG A 27 -5.77 10.93 2.94
CA ARG A 27 -6.33 12.28 2.77
C ARG A 27 -6.03 12.86 1.39
N ALA A 28 -4.82 12.65 0.87
CA ALA A 28 -4.45 13.09 -0.47
C ALA A 28 -5.21 12.37 -1.59
N ARG A 29 -5.69 11.14 -1.34
CA ARG A 29 -6.28 10.25 -2.35
C ARG A 29 -7.71 9.81 -2.01
N ALA A 30 -8.38 10.48 -1.07
CA ALA A 30 -9.68 10.07 -0.54
C ALA A 30 -10.78 10.00 -1.61
N HIS A 31 -10.61 10.73 -2.72
CA HIS A 31 -11.51 10.72 -3.87
C HIS A 31 -11.29 9.51 -4.81
N ASN A 32 -10.18 8.77 -4.65
CA ASN A 32 -9.81 7.60 -5.46
C ASN A 32 -9.92 6.27 -4.68
N VAL A 33 -10.26 6.33 -3.40
CA VAL A 33 -10.38 5.16 -2.53
C VAL A 33 -11.62 5.24 -1.65
N GLU A 34 -12.17 4.10 -1.30
CA GLU A 34 -13.26 3.95 -0.35
C GLU A 34 -12.69 3.48 0.99
N LEU A 35 -12.99 4.22 2.07
CA LEU A 35 -12.54 3.86 3.41
C LEU A 35 -13.22 2.56 3.86
N VAL A 36 -12.44 1.54 4.19
CA VAL A 36 -12.97 0.27 4.71
C VAL A 36 -12.77 0.19 6.22
N ARG A 37 -11.55 0.49 6.69
CA ARG A 37 -11.20 0.40 8.11
C ARG A 37 -9.99 1.26 8.44
N GLU A 38 -10.01 1.91 9.60
CA GLU A 38 -8.82 2.57 10.15
C GLU A 38 -8.21 1.72 11.26
N ASP A 39 -6.92 1.41 11.15
CA ASP A 39 -6.14 0.74 12.18
C ASP A 39 -5.43 1.80 13.03
N ARG A 40 -6.03 2.14 14.18
CA ARG A 40 -5.48 3.16 15.09
C ARG A 40 -4.13 2.76 15.71
N LYS A 41 -3.87 1.46 15.83
CA LYS A 41 -2.63 0.93 16.43
C LYS A 41 -1.43 1.12 15.49
N SER A 42 -1.63 0.87 14.20
CA SER A 42 -0.58 0.98 13.17
C SER A 42 -0.60 2.32 12.43
N ARG A 43 -1.55 3.21 12.75
CA ARG A 43 -1.86 4.44 11.99
C ARG A 43 -2.05 4.20 10.49
N ALA A 44 -2.53 3.00 10.15
CA ALA A 44 -2.76 2.57 8.78
C ALA A 44 -4.25 2.66 8.46
N VAL A 45 -4.56 3.14 7.27
CA VAL A 45 -5.93 3.26 6.75
C VAL A 45 -6.09 2.22 5.65
N ILE A 46 -6.94 1.23 5.91
CA ILE A 46 -7.33 0.19 4.96
C ILE A 46 -8.46 0.72 4.10
N CYS A 47 -8.23 0.76 2.80
CA CYS A 47 -9.16 1.31 1.83
C CYS A 47 -9.29 0.36 0.65
N LYS A 48 -10.43 0.41 -0.03
CA LYS A 48 -10.65 -0.23 -1.31
C LYS A 48 -10.39 0.78 -2.42
N VAL A 49 -9.55 0.43 -3.38
CA VAL A 49 -9.26 1.29 -4.53
C VAL A 49 -10.50 1.34 -5.43
N ILE A 50 -11.03 2.53 -5.71
CA ILE A 50 -12.18 2.69 -6.63
C ILE A 50 -11.72 3.14 -8.03
N VAL A 51 -10.55 3.79 -8.11
CA VAL A 51 -9.92 4.24 -9.35
C VAL A 51 -8.45 3.80 -9.33
N PRO A 52 -7.87 3.30 -10.44
CA PRO A 52 -6.48 2.84 -10.46
C PRO A 52 -5.50 3.87 -9.86
N LEU A 53 -4.75 3.46 -8.85
CA LEU A 53 -3.85 4.33 -8.11
C LEU A 53 -2.39 4.06 -8.46
N GLN A 54 -1.67 5.10 -8.85
CA GLN A 54 -0.23 5.03 -9.05
C GLN A 54 0.52 5.43 -7.78
N PHE A 55 1.40 4.55 -7.33
CA PHE A 55 2.36 4.78 -6.25
C PHE A 55 3.74 5.03 -6.84
N LYS A 56 4.41 6.07 -6.34
CA LYS A 56 5.77 6.41 -6.76
C LYS A 56 6.80 5.54 -6.02
N ALA A 57 7.98 5.40 -6.61
CA ALA A 57 9.12 4.80 -5.91
C ALA A 57 9.38 5.52 -4.58
N GLY A 58 9.64 4.76 -3.53
CA GLY A 58 9.80 5.22 -2.15
C GLY A 58 8.51 5.22 -1.32
N GLU A 59 7.32 5.18 -1.93
CA GLU A 59 6.06 5.16 -1.17
C GLU A 59 5.84 3.83 -0.46
N LYS A 60 5.21 3.91 0.72
CA LYS A 60 4.85 2.76 1.55
C LYS A 60 3.38 2.42 1.33
N ILE A 61 3.13 1.18 0.95
CA ILE A 61 1.80 0.63 0.71
C ILE A 61 1.68 -0.73 1.41
N GLY A 62 0.59 -0.93 2.13
CA GLY A 62 0.23 -2.24 2.65
C GLY A 62 -0.65 -2.98 1.64
N LEU A 63 -0.33 -4.24 1.37
CA LEU A 63 -1.12 -5.10 0.50
C LEU A 63 -1.56 -6.33 1.28
N ASN A 64 -2.74 -6.85 0.95
CA ASN A 64 -3.17 -8.13 1.52
C ASN A 64 -2.40 -9.29 0.89
N GLU A 65 -2.43 -9.35 -0.44
CA GLU A 65 -1.65 -10.26 -1.25
C GLU A 65 -0.74 -9.46 -2.17
N LEU A 66 0.49 -9.93 -2.38
CA LEU A 66 1.42 -9.30 -3.33
C LEU A 66 1.01 -9.72 -4.75
N PRO A 67 0.55 -8.80 -5.61
CA PRO A 67 0.18 -9.18 -6.95
C PRO A 67 1.41 -9.65 -7.70
N LYS A 68 1.33 -10.80 -8.37
CA LYS A 68 2.49 -11.42 -9.07
C LYS A 68 3.17 -10.46 -10.06
N HIS A 69 2.38 -9.58 -10.69
CA HIS A 69 2.87 -8.57 -11.63
C HIS A 69 3.64 -7.41 -10.97
N LEU A 70 3.54 -7.25 -9.64
CA LEU A 70 4.21 -6.20 -8.86
C LEU A 70 5.35 -6.74 -7.99
N ALA A 71 5.52 -8.07 -7.91
CA ALA A 71 6.48 -8.70 -7.01
C ALA A 71 7.94 -8.26 -7.24
N GLY A 72 8.29 -7.89 -8.48
CA GLY A 72 9.62 -7.34 -8.80
C GLY A 72 9.78 -5.84 -8.56
N ARG A 73 8.69 -5.12 -8.25
CA ARG A 73 8.70 -3.65 -8.05
C ARG A 73 8.44 -3.24 -6.60
N LEU A 74 7.96 -4.15 -5.78
CA LEU A 74 7.64 -3.93 -4.39
C LEU A 74 8.66 -4.66 -3.51
N ALA A 75 9.41 -3.91 -2.73
CA ALA A 75 10.24 -4.45 -1.67
C ALA A 75 9.39 -4.65 -0.41
N PRO A 76 9.43 -5.80 0.26
CA PRO A 76 8.78 -5.94 1.56
C PRO A 76 9.36 -4.95 2.55
N LEU A 77 8.51 -4.18 3.22
CA LEU A 77 8.88 -3.47 4.44
C LEU A 77 8.88 -4.54 5.53
N GLY A 78 10.01 -5.23 5.73
CA GLY A 78 10.19 -6.08 6.90
C GLY A 78 9.80 -5.29 8.17
N ALA A 79 9.04 -5.85 9.11
CA ALA A 79 9.57 -6.84 10.05
C ALA A 79 11.05 -6.54 10.27
N GLU A 80 11.32 -5.79 11.34
CA GLU A 80 12.67 -5.51 11.82
C GLU A 80 13.55 -6.76 11.63
N THR A 81 14.70 -6.53 11.01
CA THR A 81 16.00 -7.12 11.36
C THR A 81 15.93 -8.51 12.01
N ALA A 82 16.29 -9.53 11.24
CA ALA A 82 16.95 -10.72 11.80
C ALA A 82 18.28 -10.87 11.06
N GLU A 83 19.15 -9.89 11.29
CA GLU A 83 20.57 -10.20 11.44
C GLU A 83 20.75 -10.79 12.85
N GLU A 84 21.76 -11.65 12.97
CA GLU A 84 22.25 -12.42 14.14
C GLU A 84 21.72 -13.87 14.28
#